data_AF-A0A366EPW1-F1
#
_entry.id   AF-A0A366EPW1-F1
#
_cell.length_a   1.000
_cell.length_b   1.000
_cell.length_c   1.000
_cell.angle_alpha   90.00
_cell.angle_beta   90.00
_cell.angle_gamma   90.00
#
_symmetry.space_group_name_H-M   'P 1'
#
loop_
_entity.id
_entity.type
_entity.pdbx_description
1 polymer ?
#
loop_
_entity_poly.entity_id
_entity_poly.type
_entity_poly.pdbx_seq_one_letter_code
_entity_poly.pdbx_strand_id
1 'polypeptide(L)'
;MRLLNAAPRSPARLAPERVIADALIDVASELRLTDAAELINLIRNDEAANLADLVNSSTELFFKGGTLRYALSASYSVPWNAPPVVSLDMEFRHQRVSAFFRLTIGEKRTRVDIADIVFDERALDEPAKGRRLTEAFASARVRA
;
A
#
# COMPACT_ATOMS: atom_id res chain seq x y z
N MET A 1 -11.22 -23.38 -32.63
CA MET A 1 -12.02 -22.59 -31.67
C MET A 1 -12.09 -23.37 -30.35
N ARG A 2 -11.13 -23.15 -29.43
CA ARG A 2 -11.10 -23.81 -28.11
C ARG A 2 -11.62 -22.83 -27.06
N LEU A 3 -12.73 -23.17 -26.43
CA LEU A 3 -13.27 -22.46 -25.28
C LEU A 3 -12.32 -22.67 -24.09
N LEU A 4 -11.68 -21.60 -23.62
CA LEU A 4 -10.99 -21.59 -22.34
C LEU A 4 -12.04 -21.57 -21.23
N ASN A 5 -12.31 -22.74 -20.67
CA ASN A 5 -13.03 -22.85 -19.39
C ASN A 5 -12.22 -22.09 -18.33
N ALA A 6 -12.79 -20.99 -17.82
CA ALA A 6 -12.30 -20.34 -16.63
C ALA A 6 -12.45 -21.31 -15.46
N ALA A 7 -11.33 -21.84 -14.96
CA ALA A 7 -11.32 -22.70 -13.78
C ALA A 7 -11.95 -21.96 -12.58
N PRO A 8 -12.71 -22.66 -11.72
CA PRO A 8 -13.32 -22.04 -10.55
C PRO A 8 -12.22 -21.48 -9.62
N ARG A 9 -12.37 -20.21 -9.22
CA ARG A 9 -11.45 -19.53 -8.30
C ARG A 9 -11.51 -20.20 -6.93
N SER A 10 -10.49 -21.00 -6.60
CA SER A 10 -10.33 -21.59 -5.28
C SER A 10 -10.15 -20.50 -4.20
N PRO A 11 -10.76 -20.64 -3.01
CA PRO A 11 -10.74 -19.63 -1.93
C PRO A 11 -9.36 -19.38 -1.28
N ALA A 12 -8.30 -20.06 -1.72
CA ALA A 12 -6.94 -19.96 -1.19
C ALA A 12 -6.00 -19.02 -1.98
N ARG A 13 -6.51 -18.29 -2.99
CA ARG A 13 -5.75 -17.29 -3.77
C ARG A 13 -6.34 -15.90 -3.56
N LEU A 14 -6.02 -15.25 -2.44
CA LEU A 14 -6.20 -13.79 -2.38
C LEU A 14 -5.11 -13.17 -3.26
N ALA A 15 -5.50 -12.29 -4.17
CA ALA A 15 -4.55 -11.49 -4.95
C ALA A 15 -3.72 -10.63 -3.97
N PRO A 16 -2.38 -10.60 -4.06
CA PRO A 16 -1.54 -9.79 -3.18
C PRO A 16 -1.97 -8.33 -3.09
N GLU A 17 -2.43 -7.75 -4.20
CA GLU A 17 -2.95 -6.38 -4.28
C GLU A 17 -4.12 -6.18 -3.33
N ARG A 18 -5.00 -7.17 -3.21
CA ARG A 18 -6.15 -7.11 -2.30
C ARG A 18 -5.71 -7.18 -0.84
N VAL A 19 -4.76 -8.05 -0.52
CA VAL A 19 -4.22 -8.17 0.86
C VAL A 19 -3.64 -6.82 1.30
N ILE A 20 -2.82 -6.20 0.45
CA ILE A 20 -2.21 -4.91 0.75
C ILE A 20 -3.26 -3.80 0.77
N ALA A 21 -4.18 -3.75 -0.21
CA ALA A 21 -5.22 -2.72 -0.26
C ALA A 21 -6.13 -2.75 0.97
N ASP A 22 -6.59 -3.93 1.38
CA ASP A 22 -7.43 -4.11 2.57
C ASP A 22 -6.67 -3.68 3.84
N ALA A 23 -5.35 -3.96 3.91
CA ALA A 23 -4.52 -3.55 5.02
C ALA A 23 -4.24 -2.03 5.08
N LEU A 24 -4.47 -1.28 4.01
CA LEU A 24 -4.20 0.17 3.93
C LEU A 24 -5.46 1.04 3.97
N ILE A 25 -6.63 0.47 4.20
CA ILE A 25 -7.89 1.23 4.28
C ILE A 25 -7.81 2.33 5.35
N ASP A 26 -7.33 1.99 6.54
CA ASP A 26 -7.26 2.95 7.66
C ASP A 26 -6.19 4.02 7.40
N VAL A 27 -5.01 3.60 6.94
CA VAL A 27 -3.90 4.52 6.58
C VAL A 27 -4.35 5.51 5.51
N ALA A 28 -5.03 5.04 4.47
CA ALA A 28 -5.51 5.92 3.43
C ALA A 28 -6.67 6.81 3.88
N SER A 29 -7.47 6.38 4.85
CA SER A 29 -8.53 7.21 5.43
C SER A 29 -7.93 8.32 6.29
N GLU A 30 -6.89 8.01 7.07
CA GLU A 30 -6.12 8.98 7.83
C GLU A 30 -5.44 10.01 6.93
N LEU A 31 -4.75 9.57 5.88
CA LEU A 31 -4.09 10.48 4.94
C LEU A 31 -5.08 11.43 4.24
N ARG A 32 -6.35 11.01 4.05
CA ARG A 32 -7.41 11.88 3.50
C ARG A 32 -7.89 12.97 4.47
N LEU A 33 -7.53 12.90 5.76
CA LEU A 33 -7.78 14.00 6.69
C LEU A 33 -6.84 15.20 6.41
N THR A 34 -5.72 14.96 5.73
CA THR A 34 -4.85 16.03 5.22
C THR A 34 -5.47 16.62 3.95
N ASP A 35 -5.46 17.95 3.83
CA ASP A 35 -5.89 18.61 2.60
C ASP A 35 -5.05 18.11 1.41
N ALA A 36 -5.71 17.70 0.33
CA ALA A 36 -5.03 17.24 -0.88
C ALA A 36 -4.11 18.32 -1.46
N ALA A 37 -4.46 19.60 -1.36
CA ALA A 37 -3.62 20.70 -1.79
C ALA A 37 -2.31 20.76 -1.00
N GLU A 38 -2.34 20.44 0.29
CA GLU A 38 -1.16 20.41 1.15
C GLU A 38 -0.22 19.25 0.78
N LEU A 39 -0.76 18.05 0.58
CA LEU A 39 0.02 16.91 0.08
C LEU A 39 0.66 17.23 -1.28
N ILE A 40 -0.06 17.92 -2.17
CA ILE A 40 0.46 18.35 -3.47
C ILE A 40 1.57 19.40 -3.30
N ASN A 41 1.45 20.35 -2.38
CA ASN A 41 2.47 21.34 -2.11
C ASN A 41 3.77 20.69 -1.63
N LEU A 42 3.69 19.74 -0.69
CA LEU A 42 4.85 18.97 -0.21
C LEU A 42 5.56 18.25 -1.37
N ILE A 43 4.80 17.61 -2.26
CA ILE A 43 5.36 16.92 -3.43
C ILE A 43 5.97 17.91 -4.43
N ARG A 44 5.28 19.02 -4.72
CA ARG A 44 5.72 20.02 -5.70
C ARG A 44 6.97 20.77 -5.26
N ASN A 45 7.11 21.01 -3.97
CA ASN A 45 8.25 21.72 -3.38
C ASN A 45 9.43 20.79 -3.07
N ASP A 46 9.34 19.49 -3.42
CA ASP A 46 10.35 18.48 -3.13
C ASP A 46 10.67 18.35 -1.63
N GLU A 47 9.65 18.52 -0.78
CA GLU A 47 9.77 18.44 0.68
C GLU A 47 9.65 16.98 1.15
N ALA A 48 10.48 16.09 0.58
CA ALA A 48 10.40 14.65 0.79
C ALA A 48 10.53 14.23 2.27
N ALA A 49 11.31 14.96 3.08
CA ALA A 49 11.44 14.71 4.51
C ALA A 49 10.14 15.02 5.27
N ASN A 50 9.52 16.17 5.01
CA ASN A 50 8.25 16.56 5.63
C ASN A 50 7.13 15.60 5.22
N LEU A 51 7.09 15.21 3.94
CA LEU A 51 6.15 14.20 3.47
C LEU A 51 6.40 12.83 4.12
N ALA A 52 7.67 12.43 4.29
CA ALA A 52 8.02 11.19 4.98
C ALA A 52 7.53 11.21 6.43
N ASP A 53 7.75 12.31 7.16
CA ASP A 53 7.32 12.44 8.56
C ASP A 53 5.79 12.38 8.68
N LEU A 54 5.07 13.10 7.80
CA LEU A 54 3.61 13.05 7.73
C LEU A 54 3.13 11.62 7.47
N VAL A 55 3.59 11.00 6.39
CA VAL A 55 3.13 9.65 5.99
C VAL A 55 3.49 8.61 7.04
N ASN A 56 4.71 8.65 7.59
CA ASN A 56 5.13 7.70 8.61
C ASN A 56 4.27 7.87 9.88
N SER A 57 4.01 9.10 10.34
CA SER A 57 3.14 9.34 11.50
C SER A 57 1.72 8.79 11.30
N SER A 58 1.13 8.97 10.12
CA SER A 58 -0.18 8.38 9.80
C SER A 58 -0.15 6.85 9.77
N THR A 59 0.94 6.24 9.30
CA THR A 59 1.07 4.78 9.27
C THR A 59 1.24 4.17 10.67
N GLU A 60 1.91 4.88 11.57
CA GLU A 60 2.21 4.42 12.94
C GLU A 60 0.97 4.36 13.85
N LEU A 61 -0.12 5.03 13.48
CA LEU A 61 -1.43 4.86 14.14
C LEU A 61 -2.00 3.44 13.99
N PHE A 62 -1.58 2.72 12.94
CA PHE A 62 -2.17 1.43 12.55
C PHE A 62 -1.16 0.30 12.47
N PHE A 63 0.12 0.62 12.29
CA PHE A 63 1.21 -0.33 12.15
C PHE A 63 2.31 -0.05 13.17
N LYS A 64 3.02 -1.10 13.59
CA LYS A 64 4.21 -0.97 14.44
C LYS A 64 5.22 -0.05 13.76
N GLY A 65 5.88 0.80 14.55
CA GLY A 65 6.88 1.77 14.08
C GLY A 65 7.85 1.19 13.05
N GLY A 66 7.99 1.88 11.92
CA GLY A 66 8.89 1.52 10.83
C GLY A 66 8.53 0.28 9.99
N THR A 67 7.39 -0.39 10.23
CA THR A 67 6.99 -1.56 9.42
C THR A 67 6.34 -1.22 8.09
N LEU A 68 5.72 -0.03 8.00
CA LEU A 68 5.18 0.55 6.78
C LEU A 68 5.71 1.98 6.67
N ARG A 69 6.33 2.34 5.55
CA ARG A 69 7.03 3.63 5.39
C ARG A 69 6.85 4.20 4.00
N TYR A 70 6.97 5.52 3.90
CA TYR A 70 7.15 6.21 2.62
C TYR A 70 8.52 5.90 2.00
N ALA A 71 8.54 5.60 0.70
CA ALA A 71 9.73 5.21 -0.06
C ALA A 71 10.34 6.36 -0.90
N LEU A 72 10.18 7.61 -0.43
CA LEU A 72 10.84 8.81 -0.98
C LEU A 72 10.53 9.12 -2.45
N SER A 73 9.39 8.66 -2.95
CA SER A 73 8.90 8.98 -4.29
C SER A 73 7.39 9.14 -4.28
N ALA A 74 6.91 10.26 -4.82
CA ALA A 74 5.50 10.58 -4.88
C ALA A 74 5.15 11.34 -6.16
N SER A 75 3.89 11.28 -6.55
CA SER A 75 3.36 12.04 -7.69
C SER A 75 1.92 12.45 -7.42
N TYR A 76 1.42 13.41 -8.19
CA TYR A 76 0.02 13.82 -8.11
C TYR A 76 -0.60 14.00 -9.49
N SER A 77 -1.93 13.96 -9.54
CA SER A 77 -2.73 14.27 -10.73
C SER A 77 -3.86 15.22 -10.35
N VAL A 78 -3.93 16.38 -11.00
CA VAL A 78 -4.96 17.40 -10.78
C VAL A 78 -5.58 17.78 -12.12
N PRO A 79 -6.52 16.96 -12.65
CA PRO A 79 -7.24 17.30 -13.86
C PRO A 79 -8.35 18.33 -13.58
N TRP A 80 -8.78 19.07 -14.59
CA TRP A 80 -9.83 20.08 -14.46
C TRP A 80 -11.21 19.53 -14.04
N ASN A 81 -11.47 18.25 -14.33
CA ASN A 81 -12.80 17.63 -14.24
C ASN A 81 -12.86 16.41 -13.30
N ALA A 82 -11.87 16.22 -12.43
CA ALA A 82 -11.92 15.18 -11.41
C ALA A 82 -11.20 15.62 -10.12
N PRO A 83 -11.53 15.02 -8.97
CA PRO A 83 -10.82 15.29 -7.72
C PRO A 83 -9.32 15.01 -7.84
N PRO A 84 -8.47 15.72 -7.07
CA PRO A 84 -7.04 15.47 -7.05
C PRO A 84 -6.75 14.04 -6.57
N VAL A 85 -5.65 13.50 -7.09
CA VAL A 85 -5.13 12.18 -6.71
C VAL A 85 -3.67 12.32 -6.33
N VAL A 86 -3.28 11.70 -5.23
CA VAL A 86 -1.90 11.61 -4.75
C VAL A 86 -1.46 10.15 -4.77
N SER A 87 -0.25 9.90 -5.26
CA SER A 87 0.37 8.58 -5.28
C SER A 87 1.67 8.63 -4.50
N LEU A 88 1.84 7.68 -3.58
CA LEU A 88 2.98 7.55 -2.70
C LEU A 88 3.62 6.19 -2.94
N ASP A 89 4.92 6.15 -3.19
CA ASP A 89 5.66 4.89 -3.16
C ASP A 89 5.86 4.50 -1.71
N MET A 90 5.53 3.26 -1.39
CA MET A 90 5.49 2.72 -0.04
C MET A 90 6.35 1.47 0.05
N GLU A 91 6.94 1.29 1.22
CA GLU A 91 7.69 0.11 1.60
C GLU A 91 7.07 -0.51 2.85
N PHE A 92 6.72 -1.79 2.75
CA PHE A 92 6.40 -2.62 3.90
C PHE A 92 7.57 -3.56 4.18
N ARG A 93 8.00 -3.65 5.45
CA ARG A 93 8.99 -4.61 5.92
C ARG A 93 8.57 -5.16 7.29
N HIS A 94 8.18 -6.43 7.32
CA HIS A 94 7.92 -7.12 8.58
C HIS A 94 8.11 -8.63 8.43
N GLN A 95 8.72 -9.25 9.44
CA GLN A 95 8.93 -10.70 9.49
C GLN A 95 9.44 -11.28 8.16
N ARG A 96 10.57 -10.82 7.62
CA ARG A 96 11.16 -11.37 6.38
C ARG A 96 10.28 -11.25 5.12
N VAL A 97 9.19 -10.48 5.18
CA VAL A 97 8.40 -10.09 4.01
C VAL A 97 8.66 -8.63 3.74
N SER A 98 9.09 -8.32 2.52
CA SER A 98 9.18 -6.95 2.01
C SER A 98 8.22 -6.78 0.84
N ALA A 99 7.45 -5.70 0.83
CA ALA A 99 6.59 -5.36 -0.31
C ALA A 99 6.82 -3.90 -0.70
N PHE A 100 7.03 -3.69 -1.99
CA PHE A 100 7.22 -2.38 -2.61
C PHE A 100 6.02 -2.12 -3.50
N PHE A 101 5.30 -1.04 -3.24
CA PHE A 101 4.07 -0.75 -3.97
C PHE A 101 3.76 0.73 -3.97
N ARG A 102 3.00 1.17 -4.96
CA ARG A 102 2.45 2.52 -5.02
C ARG A 102 1.05 2.53 -4.42
N LEU A 103 0.86 3.34 -3.39
CA LEU A 103 -0.45 3.66 -2.82
C LEU A 103 -0.98 4.93 -3.51
N THR A 104 -2.06 4.78 -4.28
CA THR A 104 -2.75 5.91 -4.90
C THR A 104 -4.02 6.21 -4.13
N ILE A 105 -4.17 7.45 -3.66
CA ILE A 105 -5.26 7.95 -2.83
C ILE A 105 -6.01 9.02 -3.61
N GLY A 106 -7.30 8.78 -3.87
CA GLY A 106 -8.25 9.80 -4.32
C GLY A 106 -9.38 9.96 -3.32
N GLU A 107 -10.38 10.79 -3.66
CA GLU A 107 -11.49 11.18 -2.77
C GLU A 107 -12.15 10.00 -2.02
N LYS A 108 -12.50 8.92 -2.72
CA LYS A 108 -13.23 7.77 -2.14
C LYS A 108 -12.61 6.42 -2.48
N ARG A 109 -11.46 6.41 -3.15
CA ARG A 109 -10.84 5.18 -3.66
C ARG A 109 -9.37 5.17 -3.34
N THR A 110 -8.88 3.96 -3.11
CA THR A 110 -7.47 3.64 -3.04
C THR A 110 -7.14 2.60 -4.09
N ARG A 111 -5.91 2.67 -4.60
CA ARG A 111 -5.34 1.67 -5.47
C ARG A 111 -3.96 1.32 -4.95
N VAL A 112 -3.63 0.04 -5.01
CA VAL A 112 -2.30 -0.48 -4.76
C VAL A 112 -1.78 -1.06 -6.06
N ASP A 113 -0.66 -0.54 -6.52
CA ASP A 113 0.07 -1.07 -7.68
C ASP A 113 1.38 -1.66 -7.16
N ILE A 114 1.49 -2.99 -7.17
CA ILE A 114 2.66 -3.70 -6.61
C ILE A 114 3.82 -3.62 -7.60
N ALA A 115 4.98 -3.16 -7.11
CA ALA A 115 6.23 -3.22 -7.85
C ALA A 115 6.93 -4.56 -7.64
N ASP A 116 7.07 -5.00 -6.38
CA ASP A 116 7.67 -6.30 -6.05
C ASP A 116 7.28 -6.77 -4.64
N ILE A 117 7.37 -8.09 -4.42
CA ILE A 117 7.25 -8.71 -3.09
C ILE A 117 8.39 -9.72 -2.92
N VAL A 118 9.20 -9.51 -1.89
CA VAL A 118 10.33 -10.35 -1.54
C VAL A 118 10.04 -11.12 -0.26
N PHE A 119 10.21 -12.44 -0.32
CA PHE A 119 10.14 -13.33 0.83
C PHE A 119 11.54 -13.88 1.11
N ASP A 120 12.12 -13.52 2.26
CA ASP A 120 13.40 -14.08 2.72
C ASP A 120 13.18 -15.43 3.44
N GLU A 121 12.59 -16.36 2.69
CA GLU A 121 12.28 -17.73 3.09
C GLU A 121 12.45 -18.67 1.88
N ARG A 122 12.98 -19.87 2.10
CA ARG A 122 13.29 -20.79 1.00
C ARG A 122 12.02 -21.42 0.43
N ALA A 123 11.88 -21.38 -0.90
CA ALA A 123 11.00 -22.22 -1.70
C ALA A 123 9.50 -22.23 -1.29
N LEU A 124 8.92 -21.05 -1.02
CA LEU A 124 7.47 -20.92 -0.83
C LEU A 124 6.72 -21.12 -2.14
N ASP A 125 5.68 -21.97 -2.10
CA ASP A 125 4.70 -22.04 -3.18
C ASP A 125 3.76 -20.82 -3.18
N GLU A 126 3.03 -20.60 -4.28
CA GLU A 126 2.15 -19.43 -4.42
C GLU A 126 1.08 -19.32 -3.30
N PRO A 127 0.38 -20.41 -2.89
CA PRO A 127 -0.52 -20.36 -1.75
C PRO A 127 0.17 -19.96 -0.43
N ALA A 128 1.40 -20.44 -0.17
CA ALA A 128 2.15 -20.10 1.01
C ALA A 128 2.61 -18.64 1.01
N LYS A 129 3.03 -18.09 -0.15
CA LYS A 129 3.35 -16.67 -0.29
C LYS A 129 2.16 -15.77 0.09
N GLY A 130 0.96 -16.09 -0.41
CA GLY A 130 -0.25 -15.33 -0.09
C GLY A 130 -0.62 -15.35 1.39
N ARG A 131 -0.53 -16.53 2.04
CA ARG A 131 -0.72 -16.64 3.50
C ARG A 131 0.34 -15.85 4.26
N ARG A 132 1.60 -15.97 3.86
CA ARG A 132 2.72 -15.34 4.53
C ARG A 132 2.64 -13.81 4.49
N LEU A 133 2.23 -13.25 3.34
CA LEU A 133 1.95 -11.83 3.19
C LEU A 133 0.84 -11.37 4.13
N THR A 134 -0.28 -12.11 4.16
CA THR A 134 -1.43 -11.81 5.02
C THR A 134 -1.04 -11.81 6.50
N GLU A 135 -0.30 -12.83 6.95
CA GLU A 135 0.21 -12.95 8.32
C GLU A 135 1.19 -11.83 8.68
N ALA A 136 2.07 -11.46 7.75
CA ALA A 136 3.02 -10.36 7.95
C ALA A 136 2.27 -9.03 8.18
N PHE A 137 1.31 -8.66 7.33
CA PHE A 137 0.50 -7.45 7.51
C PHE A 137 -0.32 -7.49 8.80
N ALA A 138 -0.98 -8.61 9.09
CA ALA A 138 -1.81 -8.75 10.30
C ALA A 138 -0.98 -8.62 11.59
N SER A 139 0.20 -9.24 11.62
CA SER A 139 1.09 -9.18 12.79
C SER A 139 1.84 -7.86 12.93
N ALA A 140 1.94 -7.07 11.85
CA ALA A 140 2.51 -5.73 11.89
C ALA A 140 1.55 -4.67 12.48
N ARG A 141 0.25 -4.96 12.57
CA ARG A 141 -0.72 -4.01 13.15
C ARG A 141 -0.43 -3.74 14.63
N VAL A 142 -0.64 -2.49 15.06
CA VAL A 142 -0.78 -2.19 16.49
C VAL A 142 -2.17 -2.64 16.93
N ARG A 143 -2.27 -3.38 18.04
CA ARG A 143 -3.58 -3.76 18.58
C ARG A 143 -4.31 -2.48 18.98
N ALA A 144 -5.49 -2.24 18.39
CA ALA A 144 -6.51 -1.45 19.05
C ALA A 144 -7.11 -2.27 20.20
#